data_AF-A0A7Y2A3R4-F1
#
_entry.id   AF-A0A7Y2A3R4-F1
#
_cell.length_a   1.000
_cell.length_b   1.000
_cell.length_c   1.000
_cell.angle_alpha   90.00
_cell.angle_beta   90.00
_cell.angle_gamma   90.00
#
_symmetry.space_group_name_H-M   'P 1'
#
loop_
_entity.id
_entity.type
_entity.pdbx_description
1 polymer ?
#
loop_
_entity_poly.entity_id
_entity_poly.type
_entity_poly.pdbx_seq_one_letter_code
_entity_poly.pdbx_strand_id
1 'polypeptide(L)'
;GGHSRADPGKYRPDEEVAEWLRKDPLDRYKEQLVSEGIDLSSIDSIDAETLAKVDDATQFVRDDGPPDESLVYKDVWADGGWAWRN
;
A
#
# COMPACT_ATOMS: atom_id res chain seq x y z
N GLY A 1 -12.41 -1.43 4.45
CA GLY A 1 -12.25 -2.75 3.82
C GLY A 1 -12.22 -3.84 4.87
N GLY A 2 -12.17 -5.11 4.46
CA GLY A 2 -11.92 -6.22 5.39
C GLY A 2 -10.45 -6.32 5.79
N HIS A 3 -10.09 -7.41 6.48
CA HIS A 3 -8.75 -7.65 7.03
C HIS A 3 -7.64 -7.74 5.98
N SER A 4 -7.98 -8.18 4.76
CA SER A 4 -7.05 -8.28 3.64
C SER A 4 -7.77 -8.07 2.31
N ARG A 5 -7.02 -8.08 1.20
CA ARG A 5 -7.58 -8.01 -0.16
C ARG A 5 -8.63 -9.08 -0.43
N ALA A 6 -8.53 -10.24 0.21
CA ALA A 6 -9.45 -11.36 0.05
C ALA A 6 -10.65 -11.31 1.01
N ASP A 7 -10.63 -10.43 2.01
CA ASP A 7 -11.71 -10.31 2.99
C ASP A 7 -12.66 -9.15 2.61
N PRO A 8 -13.91 -9.44 2.24
CA PRO A 8 -14.89 -8.40 1.92
C PRO A 8 -15.40 -7.65 3.15
N GLY A 9 -15.12 -8.10 4.39
CA GLY A 9 -15.48 -7.40 5.61
C GLY A 9 -16.96 -7.45 6.00
N LYS A 10 -17.72 -8.43 5.49
CA LYS A 10 -19.20 -8.55 5.65
C LYS A 10 -19.70 -8.85 7.07
N TYR A 11 -18.80 -8.94 8.05
CA TYR A 11 -19.11 -9.23 9.44
C TYR A 11 -19.31 -7.97 10.30
N ARG A 12 -19.12 -6.77 9.74
CA ARG A 12 -19.36 -5.50 10.44
C ARG A 12 -20.58 -4.78 9.88
N PRO A 13 -21.34 -4.04 10.70
CA PRO A 13 -22.43 -3.19 10.23
C PRO A 13 -21.91 -2.06 9.32
N ASP A 14 -22.62 -1.79 8.22
CA ASP A 14 -22.28 -0.69 7.31
C ASP A 14 -22.35 0.68 8.00
N GLU A 15 -23.25 0.83 8.98
CA GLU A 15 -23.41 2.04 9.80
C GLU A 15 -22.16 2.36 10.62
N GLU A 16 -21.54 1.33 11.20
CA GLU A 16 -20.28 1.48 11.94
C GLU A 16 -19.17 1.94 11.01
N VAL A 17 -19.05 1.31 9.82
CA VAL A 17 -18.04 1.68 8.82
C VAL A 17 -18.22 3.14 8.38
N ALA A 18 -19.46 3.56 8.12
CA ALA A 18 -19.78 4.93 7.74
C ALA A 18 -19.51 5.95 8.87
N GLU A 19 -19.70 5.58 10.14
CA GLU A 19 -19.31 6.41 11.28
C GLU A 19 -17.79 6.66 11.32
N TRP A 20 -17.00 5.62 11.10
CA TRP A 20 -15.54 5.73 11.12
C TRP A 20 -14.97 6.46 9.91
N LEU A 21 -15.56 6.29 8.72
CA LEU A 21 -15.15 7.05 7.53
C LEU A 21 -15.33 8.56 7.72
N ARG A 22 -16.36 9.01 8.45
CA ARG A 22 -16.53 10.43 8.81
C ARG A 22 -15.46 10.97 9.77
N LYS A 23 -14.63 10.10 10.33
CA LYS A 23 -13.53 10.44 11.24
C LYS A 23 -12.17 10.28 10.58
N ASP A 24 -12.11 10.25 9.25
CA ASP A 24 -10.87 10.08 8.50
C ASP A 24 -9.80 11.10 8.96
N PRO A 25 -8.63 10.64 9.46
CA PRO A 25 -7.58 11.54 9.89
C PRO A 25 -6.99 12.38 8.75
N LEU A 26 -7.01 11.89 7.50
CA LEU A 26 -6.49 12.62 6.35
C LEU A 26 -7.37 13.82 6.01
N ASP A 27 -8.70 13.64 5.99
CA ASP A 27 -9.64 14.75 5.77
C ASP A 27 -9.52 15.80 6.87
N ARG A 28 -9.48 15.36 8.13
CA ARG A 28 -9.34 16.26 9.29
C ARG A 28 -8.04 17.05 9.26
N TYR A 29 -6.94 16.42 8.88
CA TYR A 29 -5.65 17.09 8.82
C TYR A 29 -5.54 18.00 7.60
N LYS A 30 -6.15 17.63 6.46
CA LYS A 30 -6.30 18.50 5.29
C LYS A 30 -7.04 19.79 5.64
N GLU A 31 -8.16 19.70 6.36
CA GLU A 31 -8.89 20.86 6.86
C GLU A 31 -8.02 21.75 7.76
N GLN A 32 -7.27 21.13 8.69
CA GLN A 32 -6.35 21.84 9.57
C GLN A 32 -5.28 22.61 8.78
N LEU A 33 -4.59 21.95 7.84
CA LEU A 33 -3.54 22.57 7.03
C LEU A 33 -4.06 23.75 6.22
N VAL A 34 -5.26 23.63 5.63
CA VAL A 34 -5.89 24.74 4.89
C VAL A 34 -6.21 25.90 5.84
N SER A 35 -6.70 25.62 7.05
CA SER A 35 -6.95 26.65 8.07
C SER A 35 -5.67 27.37 8.53
N GLU A 36 -4.53 26.69 8.48
CA GLU A 36 -3.20 27.24 8.79
C GLU A 36 -2.59 28.01 7.60
N GLY A 37 -3.30 28.09 6.47
CA GLY A 37 -2.92 28.87 5.29
C GLY A 37 -2.13 28.09 4.25
N ILE A 38 -2.08 26.76 4.35
CA ILE A 38 -1.50 25.91 3.29
C ILE A 38 -2.46 25.87 2.11
N ASP A 39 -1.91 26.07 0.91
CA ASP A 39 -2.70 26.06 -0.32
C ASP A 39 -3.21 24.64 -0.64
N LEU A 40 -4.49 24.55 -0.96
CA LEU A 40 -5.14 23.30 -1.31
C LEU A 40 -4.47 22.64 -2.52
N SER A 41 -4.01 23.43 -3.49
CA SER A 41 -3.32 22.90 -4.68
C SER A 41 -2.00 22.22 -4.34
N SER A 42 -1.33 22.61 -3.25
CA SER A 42 -0.11 21.95 -2.79
C SER A 42 -0.42 20.55 -2.27
N ILE A 43 -1.53 20.39 -1.54
CA ILE A 43 -2.00 19.10 -1.03
C ILE A 43 -2.40 18.21 -2.22
N ASP A 44 -3.20 18.73 -3.15
CA ASP A 44 -3.64 17.98 -4.31
C ASP A 44 -2.46 17.57 -5.23
N SER A 45 -1.40 18.38 -5.28
CA SER A 45 -0.17 18.03 -6.00
C SER A 45 0.56 16.85 -5.35
N ILE A 46 0.60 16.78 -4.01
CA ILE A 46 1.20 15.64 -3.30
C ILE A 46 0.43 14.35 -3.59
N ASP A 47 -0.91 14.40 -3.62
CA ASP A 47 -1.74 13.25 -3.96
C ASP A 47 -1.44 12.76 -5.40
N ALA A 48 -1.38 13.70 -6.35
CA ALA A 48 -1.06 13.39 -7.75
C ALA A 48 0.34 12.79 -7.92
N GLU A 49 1.36 13.37 -7.28
CA GLU A 49 2.73 12.84 -7.31
C GLU A 49 2.82 11.46 -6.65
N THR A 50 2.06 11.22 -5.58
CA THR A 50 2.05 9.93 -4.89
C THR A 50 1.43 8.84 -5.78
N LEU A 51 0.32 9.15 -6.44
CA LEU A 51 -0.30 8.24 -7.41
C LEU A 51 0.65 7.91 -8.57
N ALA A 52 1.31 8.93 -9.14
CA ALA A 52 2.29 8.74 -10.21
C ALA A 52 3.43 7.80 -9.77
N LYS A 53 3.98 7.98 -8.56
CA LYS A 53 5.04 7.09 -8.02
C LYS A 53 4.57 5.65 -7.87
N VAL A 54 3.33 5.43 -7.45
CA VAL A 54 2.75 4.08 -7.31
C VAL A 54 2.55 3.43 -8.68
N ASP A 55 2.07 4.19 -9.66
CA ASP A 55 1.87 3.72 -11.03
C ASP A 55 3.20 3.37 -11.70
N ASP A 56 4.20 4.24 -11.58
CA ASP A 56 5.56 4.02 -12.10
C ASP A 56 6.20 2.76 -11.48
N ALA A 57 6.11 2.61 -10.15
CA ALA A 57 6.62 1.42 -9.47
C ALA A 57 5.88 0.15 -9.89
N THR A 58 4.56 0.25 -10.09
CA THR A 58 3.74 -0.87 -10.55
C THR A 58 4.12 -1.29 -11.97
N GLN A 59 4.32 -0.32 -12.87
CA GLN A 59 4.69 -0.58 -14.25
C GLN A 59 6.10 -1.20 -14.32
N PHE A 60 7.06 -0.62 -13.60
CA PHE A 60 8.44 -1.14 -13.52
C PHE A 60 8.47 -2.62 -13.12
N VAL A 61 7.75 -3.01 -12.07
CA VAL A 61 7.73 -4.41 -11.60
C VAL A 61 6.95 -5.32 -12.55
N ARG A 62 5.89 -4.84 -13.20
CA ARG A 62 5.16 -5.63 -14.20
C ARG A 62 6.01 -5.96 -15.43
N ASP A 63 6.91 -5.05 -15.80
CA ASP A 63 7.79 -5.21 -16.95
C ASP A 63 9.03 -6.08 -16.66
N ASP A 64 9.43 -6.21 -15.38
CA ASP A 64 10.62 -6.99 -14.95
C ASP A 64 10.43 -8.52 -15.06
N GLY A 65 9.21 -8.99 -15.31
CA GLY A 65 8.90 -10.41 -15.48
C GLY A 65 9.04 -11.24 -14.19
N PRO A 66 8.73 -12.55 -14.24
CA PRO A 66 8.87 -13.42 -13.08
C PRO A 66 10.35 -13.72 -12.78
N PRO A 67 10.70 -13.97 -11.50
CA PRO A 67 12.05 -14.42 -11.14
C PRO A 67 12.39 -15.77 -11.77
N ASP A 68 13.69 -16.02 -11.97
CA ASP A 68 14.19 -17.32 -12.39
C ASP A 68 13.84 -18.41 -11.36
N GLU A 69 13.31 -19.54 -11.82
CA GLU A 69 12.88 -20.65 -10.94
C GLU A 69 14.03 -21.19 -10.07
N SER A 70 15.29 -21.07 -10.50
CA SER A 70 16.44 -21.50 -9.70
C SER A 70 16.58 -20.75 -8.38
N LEU A 71 15.96 -19.56 -8.23
CA LEU A 71 15.97 -18.81 -6.99
C LEU A 71 15.23 -19.52 -5.85
N VAL A 72 14.31 -20.45 -6.14
CA VAL A 72 13.63 -21.25 -5.10
C VAL A 72 14.59 -22.12 -4.28
N TYR A 73 15.80 -22.36 -4.80
CA TYR A 73 16.84 -23.18 -4.20
C TYR A 73 17.97 -22.36 -3.56
N LYS A 74 17.86 -21.04 -3.51
CA LYS A 74 18.86 -20.18 -2.88
C LYS A 74 18.44 -19.77 -1.47
N ASP A 75 19.43 -19.50 -0.63
CA ASP A 75 19.29 -18.87 0.69
C ASP A 75 18.41 -19.64 1.71
N VAL A 76 18.25 -20.96 1.53
CA VAL A 76 17.63 -21.83 2.53
C VAL A 76 18.60 -22.04 3.71
N TRP A 77 19.89 -22.13 3.43
CA TRP A 77 20.98 -22.16 4.41
C TRP A 77 21.85 -20.90 4.29
N ALA A 78 22.59 -20.58 5.35
CA ALA A 78 23.43 -19.39 5.41
C ALA A 78 24.59 -19.35 4.40
N ASP A 79 24.93 -20.48 3.77
CA ASP A 79 25.90 -20.56 2.68
C ASP A 79 25.29 -20.29 1.29
N GLY A 80 24.00 -19.92 1.25
CA GLY A 80 23.23 -19.67 0.04
C GLY A 80 22.69 -20.93 -0.64
N GLY A 81 22.96 -22.11 -0.08
CA GLY A 81 22.49 -23.39 -0.63
C GLY A 81 21.15 -23.83 -0.04
N TRP A 82 20.71 -25.00 -0.50
CA TRP A 82 19.47 -25.66 -0.05
C TRP A 82 19.65 -27.14 0.30
N ALA A 83 20.76 -27.73 -0.13
CA ALA A 83 21.03 -29.15 0.09
C ALA A 83 21.10 -29.46 1.59
N TRP A 84 20.37 -30.49 2.01
CA TRP A 84 20.42 -30.99 3.38
C TRP A 84 21.83 -31.44 3.74
N ARG A 85 22.28 -31.12 4.96
CA ARG A 85 23.58 -31.53 5.50
C ARG A 85 23.36 -32.45 6.70
N ASN A 86 23.80 -33.70 6.58
CA ASN A 86 23.98 -34.63 7.71
C ASN A 86 25.46 -34.67 8.09
#